data_AF-A0A7Y9L6S9-F1
#
_entry.id   AF-A0A7Y9L6S9-F1
#
_cell.length_a   1.000
_cell.length_b   1.000
_cell.length_c   1.000
_cell.angle_alpha   90.00
_cell.angle_beta   90.00
_cell.angle_gamma   90.00
#
_symmetry.space_group_name_H-M   'P 1'
#
loop_
_entity.id
_entity.type
_entity.pdbx_description
1 polymer ?
#
loop_
_entity_poly.entity_id
_entity_poly.type
_entity_poly.pdbx_seq_one_letter_code
_entity_poly.pdbx_strand_id
1 'polypeptide(L)'
;MDKVIKGLTTHDSPLNPLKEFTAARVGIGRTGTSIPTKQSLAFKLAHAHARDAVYSVLDIDGLSNDIKQFNLPVLLLHSKAGNRAEYLQRPDLGRKLKKSSANQLKEYTGDYDVSIIIADGLSAAAINENVIGLLNHLIPLFTAANLKLAPVCFVEQGRVAVSDKVAHLLNAKLSVILIGERPGLSSADSIGAYLTYGPKPGLTDESRNCISNIRPQGLMFKPAADKIFYLIQEAFRMKLTGIGLKDNQGLIGH
;
A
#
# COMPACT_ATOMS: atom_id res chain seq x y z
N MET A 1 11.42 -29.76 -51.26
CA MET A 1 11.84 -29.00 -50.06
C MET A 1 10.72 -28.06 -49.70
N ASP A 2 9.73 -28.57 -48.98
CA ASP A 2 8.55 -27.81 -48.63
C ASP A 2 8.90 -26.74 -47.61
N LYS A 3 8.60 -25.48 -47.96
CA LYS A 3 8.65 -24.36 -47.05
C LYS A 3 7.77 -24.68 -45.85
N VAL A 4 8.39 -24.88 -44.69
CA VAL A 4 7.72 -24.82 -43.39
C VAL A 4 6.99 -23.49 -43.32
N ILE A 5 5.67 -23.54 -43.50
CA ILE A 5 4.80 -22.38 -43.38
C ILE A 5 4.93 -21.90 -41.94
N LYS A 6 5.65 -20.79 -41.74
CA LYS A 6 5.69 -20.05 -40.48
C LYS A 6 4.24 -19.77 -40.11
N GLY A 7 3.80 -20.35 -38.99
CA GLY A 7 2.47 -20.14 -38.44
C GLY A 7 2.16 -18.65 -38.42
N LEU A 8 1.28 -18.24 -39.33
CA LEU A 8 0.67 -16.93 -39.32
C LEU A 8 0.01 -16.75 -37.96
N THR A 9 0.33 -15.66 -37.29
CA THR A 9 -0.41 -15.17 -36.13
C THR A 9 -1.83 -14.87 -36.59
N THR A 10 -2.70 -15.87 -36.53
CA THR A 10 -4.13 -15.69 -36.73
C THR A 10 -4.66 -14.83 -35.59
N HIS A 11 -5.52 -13.87 -35.93
CA HIS A 11 -6.25 -13.07 -34.95
C HIS A 11 -7.13 -13.93 -34.01
N ASP A 12 -7.35 -15.20 -34.35
CA ASP A 12 -8.08 -16.22 -33.59
C ASP A 12 -7.14 -17.25 -32.93
N SER A 13 -6.26 -16.81 -32.04
CA SER A 13 -5.58 -17.75 -31.14
C SER A 13 -6.62 -18.28 -30.14
N PRO A 14 -6.75 -19.61 -29.93
CA PRO A 14 -7.67 -20.18 -28.95
C PRO A 14 -7.37 -19.73 -27.51
N LEU A 15 -6.20 -19.14 -27.27
CA LEU A 15 -5.79 -18.58 -25.99
C LEU A 15 -6.21 -17.12 -25.79
N ASN A 16 -6.74 -16.44 -26.81
CA ASN A 16 -7.16 -15.04 -26.69
C ASN A 16 -8.27 -14.83 -25.65
N PRO A 17 -9.32 -15.66 -25.56
CA PRO A 17 -10.34 -15.52 -24.52
C PRO A 17 -9.77 -15.61 -23.10
N LEU A 18 -8.68 -16.36 -22.89
CA LEU A 18 -8.05 -16.50 -21.58
C LEU A 18 -7.48 -15.18 -21.03
N LYS A 19 -7.21 -14.20 -21.89
CA LYS A 19 -6.70 -12.88 -21.50
C LYS A 19 -7.71 -12.08 -20.67
N GLU A 20 -9.01 -12.35 -20.81
CA GLU A 20 -10.04 -11.65 -20.05
C GLU A 20 -10.05 -12.06 -18.57
N PHE A 21 -9.57 -13.28 -18.27
CA PHE A 21 -9.57 -13.83 -16.91
C PHE A 21 -8.30 -13.50 -16.13
N THR A 22 -7.29 -12.87 -16.74
CA THR A 22 -6.04 -12.58 -16.07
C THR A 22 -5.29 -11.39 -16.67
N ALA A 23 -4.72 -10.55 -15.81
CA ALA A 23 -3.78 -9.50 -16.20
C ALA A 23 -2.39 -10.06 -16.59
N ALA A 24 -2.14 -11.36 -16.36
CA ALA A 24 -0.89 -12.00 -16.77
C ALA A 24 -0.75 -11.98 -18.31
N ARG A 25 0.48 -11.85 -18.80
CA ARG A 25 0.79 -11.76 -20.24
C ARG A 25 0.71 -13.13 -20.93
N VAL A 26 -0.49 -13.73 -20.95
CA VAL A 26 -0.80 -15.02 -21.59
C VAL A 26 -1.28 -14.84 -23.02
N GLY A 27 -1.22 -15.90 -23.83
CA GLY A 27 -1.71 -15.87 -25.22
C GLY A 27 -1.02 -14.83 -26.11
N ILE A 28 0.25 -14.48 -25.80
CA ILE A 28 0.99 -13.40 -26.49
C ILE A 28 1.57 -13.80 -27.85
N GLY A 29 1.43 -15.08 -28.23
CA GLY A 29 2.00 -15.64 -29.46
C GLY A 29 3.52 -15.86 -29.36
N ARG A 30 4.14 -16.23 -30.48
CA ARG A 30 5.59 -16.48 -30.58
C ARG A 30 6.10 -16.23 -32.00
N THR A 31 7.38 -15.87 -32.11
CA THR A 31 8.13 -15.86 -33.36
C THR A 31 9.25 -16.90 -33.24
N GLY A 32 9.04 -18.10 -33.77
CA GLY A 32 9.92 -19.24 -33.50
C GLY A 32 9.82 -19.66 -32.03
N THR A 33 10.96 -19.61 -31.32
CA THR A 33 11.07 -19.82 -29.86
C THR A 33 11.10 -18.50 -29.07
N SER A 34 10.97 -17.35 -29.76
CA SER A 34 11.12 -16.01 -29.17
C SER A 34 9.79 -15.28 -29.00
N ILE A 35 9.80 -14.25 -28.13
CA ILE A 35 8.69 -13.34 -27.89
C ILE A 35 8.48 -12.44 -29.14
N PRO A 36 7.24 -12.20 -29.60
CA PRO A 36 6.98 -11.29 -30.70
C PRO A 36 7.43 -9.84 -30.38
N THR A 37 7.92 -9.12 -31.39
CA THR A 37 8.49 -7.76 -31.21
C THR A 37 7.55 -6.81 -30.48
N LYS A 38 6.26 -6.79 -30.83
CA LYS A 38 5.24 -5.94 -30.16
C LYS A 38 5.17 -6.21 -28.65
N GLN A 39 5.26 -7.47 -28.25
CA GLN A 39 5.17 -7.89 -26.86
C GLN A 39 6.47 -7.60 -26.09
N SER A 40 7.61 -7.73 -26.77
CA SER A 40 8.92 -7.31 -26.24
C SER A 40 8.96 -5.80 -26.00
N LEU A 41 8.46 -4.98 -26.93
CA LEU A 41 8.36 -3.53 -26.76
C LEU A 41 7.41 -3.15 -25.60
N ALA A 42 6.22 -3.77 -25.55
CA ALA A 42 5.28 -3.53 -24.45
C ALA A 42 5.83 -3.96 -23.08
N PHE A 43 6.71 -4.96 -23.03
CA PHE A 43 7.41 -5.35 -21.81
C PHE A 43 8.44 -4.29 -21.40
N LYS A 44 9.25 -3.80 -22.34
CA LYS A 44 10.26 -2.76 -22.07
C LYS A 44 9.62 -1.46 -21.60
N LEU A 45 8.50 -1.05 -22.20
CA LEU A 45 7.74 0.13 -21.77
C LEU A 45 7.22 -0.02 -20.34
N ALA A 46 6.59 -1.15 -20.03
CA ALA A 46 6.14 -1.47 -18.68
C ALA A 46 7.28 -1.46 -17.65
N HIS A 47 8.45 -1.98 -18.01
CA HIS A 47 9.63 -1.93 -17.17
C HIS A 47 10.14 -0.50 -16.94
N ALA A 48 10.10 0.37 -17.95
CA ALA A 48 10.43 1.78 -17.79
C ALA A 48 9.47 2.46 -16.80
N HIS A 49 8.15 2.28 -16.97
CA HIS A 49 7.16 2.82 -16.02
C HIS A 49 7.35 2.31 -14.59
N ALA A 50 7.65 1.02 -14.42
CA ALA A 50 7.92 0.46 -13.10
C ALA A 50 9.16 1.10 -12.44
N ARG A 51 10.20 1.42 -13.23
CA ARG A 51 11.38 2.15 -12.73
C ARG A 51 11.04 3.58 -12.36
N ASP A 52 10.26 4.28 -13.17
CA ASP A 52 9.85 5.66 -12.87
C ASP A 52 9.01 5.72 -11.58
N ALA A 53 8.12 4.76 -11.38
CA ALA A 53 7.34 4.63 -10.15
C ALA A 53 8.23 4.47 -8.90
N VAL A 54 9.36 3.77 -8.99
CA VAL A 54 10.33 3.67 -7.89
C VAL A 54 10.88 5.05 -7.51
N TYR A 55 11.00 6.00 -8.43
CA TYR A 55 11.50 7.35 -8.15
C TYR A 55 10.40 8.41 -7.98
N SER A 56 9.13 8.01 -8.00
CA SER A 56 8.01 8.91 -7.72
C SER A 56 8.07 9.51 -6.32
N VAL A 57 7.50 10.71 -6.18
CA VAL A 57 7.43 11.51 -4.94
C VAL A 57 5.98 11.65 -4.50
N LEU A 58 5.74 11.72 -3.20
CA LEU A 58 4.41 11.99 -2.66
C LEU A 58 3.96 13.40 -3.00
N ASP A 59 2.73 13.54 -3.50
CA ASP A 59 2.09 14.84 -3.66
C ASP A 59 1.51 15.29 -2.31
N ILE A 60 2.41 15.72 -1.43
CA ILE A 60 2.05 16.09 -0.06
C ILE A 60 1.02 17.22 -0.05
N ASP A 61 1.16 18.23 -0.92
CA ASP A 61 0.28 19.39 -0.93
C ASP A 61 -1.12 19.01 -1.42
N GLY A 62 -1.22 18.24 -2.51
CA GLY A 62 -2.49 17.73 -3.03
C GLY A 62 -3.20 16.85 -2.00
N LEU A 63 -2.49 15.83 -1.51
CA LEU A 63 -3.05 14.88 -0.53
C LEU A 63 -3.44 15.55 0.80
N SER A 64 -2.66 16.53 1.27
CA SER A 64 -2.99 17.28 2.48
C SER A 64 -4.24 18.14 2.31
N ASN A 65 -4.45 18.71 1.11
CA ASN A 65 -5.67 19.44 0.80
C ASN A 65 -6.88 18.51 0.76
N ASP A 66 -6.74 17.33 0.15
CA ASP A 66 -7.83 16.35 0.10
C ASP A 66 -8.20 15.83 1.50
N ILE A 67 -7.22 15.63 2.40
CA ILE A 67 -7.49 15.16 3.77
C ILE A 67 -8.31 16.18 4.60
N LYS A 68 -8.26 17.47 4.26
CA LYS A 68 -9.06 18.49 4.98
C LYS A 68 -10.55 18.17 4.99
N GLN A 69 -11.06 17.45 3.98
CA GLN A 69 -12.46 17.02 3.94
C GLN A 69 -12.88 16.15 5.13
N PHE A 70 -11.91 15.48 5.78
CA PHE A 70 -12.13 14.63 6.94
C PHE A 70 -12.01 15.37 8.29
N ASN A 71 -11.69 16.67 8.28
CA ASN A 71 -11.44 17.47 9.48
C ASN A 71 -10.36 16.88 10.42
N LEU A 72 -9.36 16.20 9.85
CA LEU A 72 -8.22 15.65 10.59
C LEU A 72 -6.97 16.52 10.40
N PRO A 73 -6.20 16.80 11.48
CA PRO A 73 -4.90 17.44 11.34
C PRO A 73 -3.94 16.55 10.55
N VAL A 74 -3.03 17.17 9.80
CA VAL A 74 -2.01 16.47 9.01
C VAL A 74 -0.62 16.80 9.57
N LEU A 75 0.20 15.76 9.75
CA LEU A 75 1.59 15.90 10.17
C LEU A 75 2.51 15.39 9.06
N LEU A 76 3.49 16.21 8.68
CA LEU A 76 4.53 15.86 7.73
C LEU A 76 5.77 15.40 8.48
N LEU A 77 6.15 14.15 8.27
CA LEU A 77 7.24 13.47 8.95
C LEU A 77 8.19 12.84 7.93
N HIS A 78 9.38 12.48 8.42
CA HIS A 78 10.40 11.87 7.58
C HIS A 78 11.07 10.73 8.34
N SER A 79 11.42 9.65 7.64
CA SER A 79 12.26 8.60 8.20
C SER A 79 13.71 9.08 8.37
N LYS A 80 14.59 8.21 8.90
CA LYS A 80 16.02 8.52 8.96
C LYS A 80 16.71 8.45 7.60
N ALA A 81 16.11 7.85 6.57
CA ALA A 81 16.69 7.82 5.23
C ALA A 81 16.50 9.18 4.59
N GLY A 82 17.57 9.95 4.40
CA GLY A 82 17.53 11.37 4.01
C GLY A 82 17.16 11.64 2.55
N ASN A 83 17.22 10.64 1.68
CA ASN A 83 16.83 10.74 0.27
C ASN A 83 16.46 9.36 -0.30
N ARG A 84 15.94 9.36 -1.54
CA ARG A 84 15.48 8.15 -2.22
C ARG A 84 16.57 7.11 -2.44
N ALA A 85 17.79 7.54 -2.79
CA ALA A 85 18.90 6.62 -3.01
C ALA A 85 19.28 5.87 -1.73
N GLU A 86 19.38 6.60 -0.61
CA GLU A 86 19.62 6.03 0.71
C GLU A 86 18.48 5.11 1.13
N TYR A 87 17.22 5.50 0.92
CA TYR A 87 16.04 4.68 1.25
C TYR A 87 16.04 3.29 0.57
N LEU A 88 16.48 3.24 -0.70
CA LEU A 88 16.56 1.99 -1.47
C LEU A 88 17.69 1.08 -0.97
N GLN A 89 18.81 1.64 -0.49
CA GLN A 89 19.99 0.90 -0.05
C GLN A 89 19.99 0.57 1.46
N ARG A 90 19.29 1.37 2.27
CA ARG A 90 19.30 1.34 3.74
C ARG A 90 17.89 1.15 4.31
N PRO A 91 17.31 -0.06 4.19
CA PRO A 91 15.98 -0.33 4.72
C PRO A 91 15.89 -0.13 6.24
N ASP A 92 17.00 -0.26 6.97
CA ASP A 92 17.08 -0.02 8.41
C ASP A 92 16.80 1.44 8.79
N LEU A 93 17.15 2.40 7.92
CA LEU A 93 16.89 3.82 8.13
C LEU A 93 15.43 4.18 7.82
N GLY A 94 14.85 3.59 6.78
CA GLY A 94 13.43 3.78 6.44
C GLY A 94 12.47 3.21 7.51
N ARG A 95 12.93 2.26 8.33
CA ARG A 95 12.19 1.72 9.49
C ARG A 95 12.24 2.61 10.73
N LYS A 96 13.06 3.67 10.74
CA LYS A 96 13.29 4.53 11.91
C LYS A 96 12.86 5.95 11.61
N LEU A 97 12.21 6.60 12.57
CA LEU A 97 11.78 8.00 12.43
C LEU A 97 12.95 8.97 12.65
N LYS A 98 12.99 10.08 11.90
CA LYS A 98 13.96 11.18 12.09
C LYS A 98 13.73 11.86 13.44
N LYS A 99 14.80 12.37 14.07
CA LYS A 99 14.73 12.98 15.40
C LYS A 99 13.83 14.23 15.43
N SER A 100 13.86 15.05 14.39
CA SER A 100 12.98 16.22 14.26
C SER A 100 11.51 15.82 14.21
N SER A 101 11.15 14.86 13.35
CA SER A 101 9.80 14.32 13.25
C SER A 101 9.33 13.65 14.55
N ALA A 102 10.22 12.96 15.25
CA ALA A 102 9.91 12.39 16.56
C ALA A 102 9.65 13.46 17.63
N ASN A 103 10.31 14.61 17.56
CA ASN A 103 10.06 15.73 18.49
C ASN A 103 8.71 16.40 18.17
N GLN A 104 8.42 16.64 16.89
CA GLN A 104 7.14 17.19 16.45
C GLN A 104 5.96 16.35 16.94
N LEU A 105 6.05 15.01 16.86
CA LEU A 105 4.96 14.14 17.32
C LEU A 105 4.63 14.26 18.82
N LYS A 106 5.60 14.64 19.66
CA LYS A 106 5.37 14.76 21.10
C LYS A 106 4.32 15.81 21.43
N GLU A 107 4.24 16.87 20.63
CA GLU A 107 3.25 17.95 20.77
C GLU A 107 1.82 17.47 20.49
N TYR A 108 1.66 16.35 19.79
CA TYR A 108 0.37 15.78 19.39
C TYR A 108 0.00 14.51 20.16
N THR A 109 0.78 14.15 21.18
CA THR A 109 0.52 12.98 22.04
C THR A 109 -0.88 13.12 22.66
N GLY A 110 -1.67 12.06 22.57
CA GLY A 110 -3.02 12.02 23.16
C GLY A 110 -3.45 10.60 23.46
N ASP A 111 -4.71 10.42 23.86
CA ASP A 111 -5.33 9.10 23.90
C ASP A 111 -6.09 8.89 22.60
N TYR A 112 -5.55 8.10 21.68
CA TYR A 112 -6.17 7.80 20.39
C TYR A 112 -6.41 6.30 20.24
N ASP A 113 -7.46 5.93 19.53
CA ASP A 113 -7.73 4.53 19.22
C ASP A 113 -6.90 4.09 18.01
N VAL A 114 -6.91 4.89 16.93
CA VAL A 114 -6.25 4.55 15.67
C VAL A 114 -5.37 5.70 15.18
N SER A 115 -4.13 5.38 14.80
CA SER A 115 -3.24 6.27 14.05
C SER A 115 -3.14 5.79 12.61
N ILE A 116 -3.47 6.69 11.67
CA ILE A 116 -3.33 6.46 10.23
C ILE A 116 -2.00 7.08 9.78
N ILE A 117 -1.12 6.25 9.26
CA ILE A 117 0.17 6.64 8.71
C ILE A 117 0.14 6.38 7.20
N ILE A 118 0.57 7.35 6.40
CA ILE A 118 0.67 7.23 4.95
C ILE A 118 2.14 7.38 4.59
N ALA A 119 2.71 6.41 3.88
CA ALA A 119 4.10 6.44 3.47
C ALA A 119 4.26 6.18 1.98
N ASP A 120 5.22 6.86 1.36
CA ASP A 120 5.60 6.69 -0.05
C ASP A 120 5.93 5.24 -0.38
N GLY A 121 6.65 4.57 0.51
CA GLY A 121 7.09 3.20 0.29
C GLY A 121 7.96 3.09 -0.95
N LEU A 122 7.74 2.04 -1.73
CA LEU A 122 8.45 1.81 -2.99
C LEU A 122 7.74 2.43 -4.20
N SER A 123 6.52 2.95 -4.05
CA SER A 123 5.78 3.62 -5.11
C SER A 123 4.89 4.72 -4.52
N ALA A 124 5.37 5.97 -4.58
CA ALA A 124 4.54 7.11 -4.15
C ALA A 124 3.35 7.34 -5.09
N ALA A 125 3.50 7.01 -6.39
CA ALA A 125 2.41 7.04 -7.36
C ALA A 125 1.19 6.24 -6.90
N ALA A 126 1.40 5.05 -6.32
CA ALA A 126 0.32 4.23 -5.76
C ALA A 126 -0.49 4.96 -4.68
N ILE A 127 0.21 5.71 -3.82
CA ILE A 127 -0.42 6.49 -2.76
C ILE A 127 -1.14 7.70 -3.34
N ASN A 128 -0.47 8.48 -4.19
CA ASN A 128 -1.04 9.68 -4.81
C ASN A 128 -2.35 9.36 -5.56
N GLU A 129 -2.41 8.23 -6.26
CA GLU A 129 -3.57 7.85 -7.05
C GLU A 129 -4.72 7.26 -6.22
N ASN A 130 -4.42 6.49 -5.17
CA ASN A 130 -5.42 5.60 -4.58
C ASN A 130 -5.75 5.88 -3.10
N VAL A 131 -4.91 6.60 -2.36
CA VAL A 131 -5.07 6.70 -0.90
C VAL A 131 -6.35 7.44 -0.50
N ILE A 132 -6.70 8.52 -1.20
CA ILE A 132 -7.91 9.29 -0.91
C ILE A 132 -9.16 8.46 -1.22
N GLY A 133 -9.15 7.69 -2.31
CA GLY A 133 -10.24 6.76 -2.64
C GLY A 133 -10.48 5.73 -1.54
N LEU A 134 -9.43 5.20 -0.93
CA LEU A 134 -9.54 4.30 0.23
C LEU A 134 -10.04 5.03 1.48
N LEU A 135 -9.49 6.20 1.81
CA LEU A 135 -9.85 6.98 3.00
C LEU A 135 -11.31 7.44 2.98
N ASN A 136 -11.85 7.77 1.80
CA ASN A 136 -13.27 8.10 1.61
C ASN A 136 -14.23 6.99 2.08
N HIS A 137 -13.77 5.73 2.09
CA HIS A 137 -14.55 4.62 2.63
C HIS A 137 -14.16 4.27 4.07
N LEU A 138 -12.88 4.40 4.42
CA LEU A 138 -12.36 3.96 5.72
C LEU A 138 -12.70 4.91 6.87
N ILE A 139 -12.54 6.23 6.67
CA ILE A 139 -12.76 7.23 7.73
C ILE A 139 -14.22 7.25 8.19
N PRO A 140 -15.25 7.21 7.31
CA PRO A 140 -16.64 7.12 7.77
C PRO A 140 -16.94 5.92 8.67
N LEU A 141 -16.29 4.76 8.43
CA LEU A 141 -16.42 3.58 9.29
C LEU A 141 -15.87 3.84 10.69
N PHE A 142 -14.72 4.51 10.79
CA PHE A 142 -14.13 4.91 12.07
C PHE A 142 -15.00 5.91 12.83
N THR A 143 -15.53 6.92 12.12
CA THR A 143 -16.43 7.92 12.71
C THR A 143 -17.72 7.28 13.21
N ALA A 144 -18.35 6.38 12.43
CA ALA A 144 -19.56 5.68 12.83
C ALA A 144 -19.36 4.79 14.06
N ALA A 145 -18.15 4.25 14.23
CA ALA A 145 -17.75 3.45 15.40
C ALA A 145 -17.26 4.29 16.59
N ASN A 146 -17.32 5.63 16.50
CA ASN A 146 -16.79 6.56 17.51
C ASN A 146 -15.32 6.33 17.88
N LEU A 147 -14.50 5.86 16.92
CA LEU A 147 -13.07 5.70 17.15
C LEU A 147 -12.38 7.06 17.12
N LYS A 148 -11.55 7.35 18.14
CA LYS A 148 -10.79 8.59 18.20
C LYS A 148 -9.53 8.48 17.35
N LEU A 149 -9.50 9.22 16.24
CA LEU A 149 -8.38 9.22 15.31
C LEU A 149 -7.29 10.20 15.72
N ALA A 150 -6.04 9.77 15.59
CA ALA A 150 -4.87 10.65 15.66
C ALA A 150 -4.75 11.51 14.39
N PRO A 151 -3.93 12.58 14.40
CA PRO A 151 -3.54 13.28 13.18
C PRO A 151 -3.03 12.31 12.10
N VAL A 152 -3.42 12.54 10.85
CA VAL A 152 -2.92 11.73 9.72
C VAL A 152 -1.45 12.08 9.51
N CYS A 153 -0.59 11.07 9.54
CA CYS A 153 0.85 11.25 9.48
C CYS A 153 1.38 10.82 8.11
N PHE A 154 1.85 11.77 7.30
CA PHE A 154 2.67 11.46 6.14
C PHE A 154 4.11 11.19 6.57
N VAL A 155 4.68 10.06 6.14
CA VAL A 155 6.07 9.71 6.42
C VAL A 155 6.80 9.50 5.10
N GLU A 156 7.63 10.46 4.74
CA GLU A 156 8.51 10.32 3.59
C GLU A 156 9.64 9.31 3.86
N GLN A 157 10.02 8.57 2.81
CA GLN A 157 11.01 7.51 2.84
C GLN A 157 10.70 6.46 3.92
N GLY A 158 9.42 6.11 4.09
CA GLY A 158 8.92 5.24 5.14
C GLY A 158 8.97 3.75 4.77
N ARG A 159 9.26 2.88 5.75
CA ARG A 159 9.02 1.43 5.69
C ARG A 159 7.97 1.08 6.73
N VAL A 160 7.26 -0.05 6.55
CA VAL A 160 6.19 -0.54 7.45
C VAL A 160 6.46 -0.27 8.93
N ALA A 161 7.60 -0.73 9.47
CA ALA A 161 7.92 -0.61 10.91
C ALA A 161 8.07 0.83 11.45
N VAL A 162 8.14 1.86 10.58
CA VAL A 162 8.15 3.26 11.03
C VAL A 162 6.83 3.62 11.73
N SER A 163 5.72 2.98 11.31
CA SER A 163 4.38 3.21 11.87
C SER A 163 4.33 2.94 13.37
N ASP A 164 5.06 1.92 13.83
CA ASP A 164 5.05 1.55 15.24
C ASP A 164 5.65 2.66 16.10
N LYS A 165 6.72 3.32 15.65
CA LYS A 165 7.30 4.45 16.39
C LYS A 165 6.39 5.68 16.36
N VAL A 166 5.74 5.95 15.22
CA VAL A 166 4.82 7.08 15.06
C VAL A 166 3.62 6.93 15.98
N ALA A 167 2.91 5.79 15.88
CA ALA A 167 1.72 5.53 16.69
C ALA A 167 2.05 5.41 18.18
N HIS A 168 3.20 4.84 18.55
CA HIS A 168 3.67 4.81 19.92
C HIS A 168 3.90 6.21 20.50
N LEU A 169 4.50 7.13 19.74
CA LEU A 169 4.71 8.52 20.19
C LEU A 169 3.40 9.30 20.30
N LEU A 170 2.43 9.01 19.44
CA LEU A 170 1.09 9.59 19.53
C LEU A 170 0.25 8.97 20.65
N ASN A 171 0.70 7.87 21.27
CA ASN A 171 -0.05 7.06 22.22
C ASN A 171 -1.39 6.55 21.64
N ALA A 172 -1.33 6.06 20.40
CA ALA A 172 -2.44 5.38 19.75
C ALA A 172 -2.45 3.88 20.07
N LYS A 173 -3.63 3.31 20.33
CA LYS A 173 -3.81 1.88 20.65
C LYS A 173 -3.54 0.97 19.46
N LEU A 174 -3.80 1.43 18.24
CA LEU A 174 -3.59 0.69 16.99
C LEU A 174 -2.98 1.60 15.91
N SER A 175 -2.06 1.04 15.12
CA SER A 175 -1.50 1.71 13.94
C SER A 175 -2.03 1.08 12.66
N VAL A 176 -2.31 1.90 11.65
CA VAL A 176 -2.57 1.50 10.26
C VAL A 176 -1.61 2.27 9.38
N ILE A 177 -0.69 1.58 8.71
CA ILE A 177 0.14 2.20 7.69
C ILE A 177 -0.32 1.81 6.28
N LEU A 178 -0.67 2.82 5.50
CA LEU A 178 -0.94 2.74 4.06
C LEU A 178 0.35 3.09 3.33
N ILE A 179 0.90 2.12 2.59
CA ILE A 179 2.23 2.26 1.99
C ILE A 179 2.25 1.77 0.55
N GLY A 180 2.91 2.54 -0.33
CA GLY A 180 3.12 2.16 -1.71
C GLY A 180 3.96 0.89 -1.83
N GLU A 181 3.40 -0.15 -2.45
CA GLU A 181 4.08 -1.42 -2.62
C GLU A 181 5.20 -1.34 -3.66
N ARG A 182 5.97 -2.44 -3.79
CA ARG A 182 6.95 -2.55 -4.87
C ARG A 182 6.22 -2.52 -6.21
N PRO A 183 6.55 -1.60 -7.14
CA PRO A 183 5.86 -1.53 -8.42
C PRO A 183 6.13 -2.81 -9.23
N GLY A 184 5.05 -3.48 -9.61
CA GLY A 184 5.09 -4.58 -10.57
C GLY A 184 5.12 -4.06 -12.01
N LEU A 185 5.47 -4.93 -12.98
CA LEU A 185 5.43 -4.56 -14.40
C LEU A 185 4.02 -4.21 -14.91
N SER A 186 2.97 -4.49 -14.16
CA SER A 186 1.58 -4.24 -14.58
C SER A 186 0.71 -3.68 -13.45
N SER A 187 1.34 -3.27 -12.36
CA SER A 187 0.69 -2.80 -11.13
C SER A 187 1.68 -1.94 -10.33
N ALA A 188 1.89 -0.71 -10.78
CA ALA A 188 2.73 0.27 -10.09
C ALA A 188 1.97 1.06 -9.02
N ASP A 189 0.65 0.88 -8.98
CA ASP A 189 -0.38 1.65 -8.29
C ASP A 189 -0.93 0.95 -7.02
N SER A 190 -0.30 -0.14 -6.57
CA SER A 190 -0.80 -0.94 -5.45
C SER A 190 -0.45 -0.34 -4.07
N ILE A 191 -1.47 -0.18 -3.21
CA ILE A 191 -1.30 0.14 -1.78
C ILE A 191 -1.34 -1.14 -0.94
N GLY A 192 -0.44 -1.24 0.03
CA GLY A 192 -0.51 -2.19 1.13
C GLY A 192 -0.91 -1.52 2.43
N ALA A 193 -1.78 -2.15 3.22
CA ALA A 193 -2.17 -1.74 4.55
C ALA A 193 -1.62 -2.71 5.60
N TYR A 194 -0.90 -2.19 6.59
CA TYR A 194 -0.35 -2.98 7.70
C TYR A 194 -0.90 -2.49 9.03
N LEU A 195 -1.38 -3.41 9.85
CA LEU A 195 -2.06 -3.10 11.11
C LEU A 195 -1.31 -3.68 12.30
N THR A 196 -1.07 -2.86 13.33
CA THR A 196 -0.43 -3.29 14.58
C THR A 196 -1.25 -2.81 15.79
N TYR A 197 -1.75 -3.73 16.62
CA TYR A 197 -2.28 -3.40 17.94
C TYR A 197 -1.15 -3.29 18.97
N GLY A 198 -1.23 -2.30 19.86
CA GLY A 198 -0.17 -2.00 20.83
C GLY A 198 1.18 -1.65 20.18
N PRO A 199 1.21 -0.73 19.19
CA PRO A 199 2.42 -0.43 18.45
C PRO A 199 3.53 0.07 19.37
N LYS A 200 4.73 -0.51 19.22
CA LYS A 200 5.94 -0.09 19.91
C LYS A 200 7.19 -0.37 19.08
N PRO A 201 8.27 0.40 19.24
CA PRO A 201 9.53 0.13 18.56
C PRO A 201 10.07 -1.27 18.89
N GLY A 202 10.59 -1.96 17.88
CA GLY A 202 11.18 -3.30 18.03
C GLY A 202 10.24 -4.45 17.67
N LEU A 203 8.97 -4.18 17.32
CA LEU A 203 8.07 -5.19 16.78
C LEU A 203 8.52 -5.69 15.39
N THR A 204 8.24 -6.94 15.14
CA THR A 204 8.60 -7.72 13.95
C THR A 204 7.36 -8.00 13.07
N ASP A 205 7.56 -8.47 11.85
CA ASP A 205 6.50 -8.54 10.82
C ASP A 205 5.36 -9.51 11.19
N GLU A 206 5.63 -10.53 11.99
CA GLU A 206 4.62 -11.48 12.49
C GLU A 206 3.59 -10.84 13.43
N SER A 207 3.86 -9.64 13.95
CA SER A 207 2.93 -8.87 14.79
C SER A 207 1.91 -8.08 13.98
N ARG A 208 2.00 -8.10 12.65
CA ARG A 208 1.22 -7.24 11.76
C ARG A 208 0.26 -8.03 10.89
N ASN A 209 -0.99 -7.59 10.81
CA ASN A 209 -1.87 -8.04 9.72
C ASN A 209 -1.54 -7.23 8.46
N CYS A 210 -1.65 -7.87 7.29
CA CYS A 210 -1.36 -7.26 6.00
C CYS A 210 -2.56 -7.45 5.06
N ILE A 211 -2.99 -6.35 4.44
CA ILE A 211 -3.92 -6.36 3.30
C ILE A 211 -3.18 -5.71 2.14
N SER A 212 -2.99 -6.44 1.05
CA SER A 212 -2.22 -6.00 -0.11
C SER A 212 -3.09 -5.82 -1.35
N ASN A 213 -2.49 -5.32 -2.43
CA ASN A 213 -3.14 -5.19 -3.73
C ASN A 213 -4.38 -4.28 -3.70
N ILE A 214 -4.38 -3.24 -2.86
CA ILE A 214 -5.48 -2.28 -2.78
C ILE A 214 -5.34 -1.29 -3.94
N ARG A 215 -6.22 -1.46 -4.95
CA ARG A 215 -6.25 -0.68 -6.20
C ARG A 215 -7.52 -1.02 -7.00
N PRO A 216 -7.93 -0.20 -7.99
CA PRO A 216 -9.14 -0.45 -8.78
C PRO A 216 -9.14 -1.81 -9.51
N GLN A 217 -7.99 -2.26 -10.03
CA GLN A 217 -7.86 -3.58 -10.69
C GLN A 217 -7.44 -4.71 -9.73
N GLY A 218 -7.56 -4.48 -8.42
CA GLY A 218 -7.21 -5.43 -7.36
C GLY A 218 -8.31 -5.48 -6.32
N LEU A 219 -7.95 -5.35 -5.04
CA LEU A 219 -8.92 -5.16 -3.97
C LEU A 219 -9.44 -3.71 -4.02
N MET A 220 -10.66 -3.56 -4.50
CA MET A 220 -11.33 -2.26 -4.60
C MET A 220 -11.46 -1.58 -3.22
N PHE A 221 -11.54 -0.25 -3.22
CA PHE A 221 -11.43 0.57 -2.01
C PHE A 221 -12.47 0.26 -0.93
N LYS A 222 -13.75 0.10 -1.29
CA LYS A 222 -14.79 -0.22 -0.32
C LYS A 222 -14.57 -1.58 0.36
N PRO A 223 -14.43 -2.71 -0.38
CA PRO A 223 -14.06 -3.99 0.23
C PRO A 223 -12.76 -3.96 1.04
N ALA A 224 -11.75 -3.19 0.61
CA ALA A 224 -10.52 -2.98 1.37
C ALA A 224 -10.79 -2.27 2.71
N ALA A 225 -11.56 -1.18 2.69
CA ALA A 225 -11.93 -0.44 3.88
C ALA A 225 -12.74 -1.30 4.87
N ASP A 226 -13.73 -2.04 4.38
CA ASP A 226 -14.53 -2.96 5.20
C ASP A 226 -13.66 -4.02 5.87
N LYS A 227 -12.67 -4.56 5.14
CA LYS A 227 -11.72 -5.55 5.66
C LYS A 227 -10.75 -4.96 6.68
N ILE A 228 -10.18 -3.78 6.40
CA ILE A 228 -9.34 -3.05 7.35
C ILE A 228 -10.12 -2.81 8.64
N PHE A 229 -11.35 -2.30 8.53
CA PHE A 229 -12.20 -2.00 9.68
C PHE A 229 -12.58 -3.25 10.47
N TYR A 230 -12.92 -4.36 9.80
CA TYR A 230 -13.16 -5.66 10.46
C TYR A 230 -11.95 -6.10 11.29
N LEU A 231 -10.74 -6.08 10.71
CA LEU A 231 -9.52 -6.47 11.43
C LEU A 231 -9.24 -5.54 12.61
N ILE A 232 -9.53 -4.25 12.51
CA ILE A 232 -9.36 -3.29 13.60
C ILE A 232 -10.31 -3.60 14.76
N GLN A 233 -11.59 -3.90 14.47
CA GLN A 233 -12.54 -4.27 15.51
C GLN A 233 -12.12 -5.55 16.23
N GLU A 234 -11.70 -6.58 15.48
CA GLU A 234 -11.22 -7.82 16.07
C GLU A 234 -9.91 -7.63 16.85
N ALA A 235 -9.02 -6.75 16.37
CA ALA A 235 -7.81 -6.40 17.09
C ALA A 235 -8.11 -5.69 18.42
N PHE A 236 -9.11 -4.81 18.48
CA PHE A 236 -9.56 -4.21 19.74
C PHE A 236 -10.20 -5.25 20.68
N ARG A 237 -11.02 -6.16 20.14
CA ARG A 237 -11.70 -7.22 20.91
C ARG A 237 -10.69 -8.20 21.52
N MET A 238 -9.74 -8.66 20.73
CA MET A 238 -8.75 -9.68 21.12
C MET A 238 -7.47 -9.09 21.71
N LYS A 239 -7.25 -7.77 21.54
CA LYS A 239 -6.05 -7.03 21.95
C LYS A 239 -4.76 -7.59 21.31
N LEU A 240 -4.84 -8.00 20.05
CA LEU A 240 -3.72 -8.55 19.28
C LEU A 240 -3.89 -8.32 17.78
N THR A 241 -2.77 -8.39 17.06
CA THR A 241 -2.67 -8.41 15.59
C THR A 241 -1.63 -9.45 15.18
N GLY A 242 -1.41 -9.61 13.88
CA GLY A 242 -0.41 -10.51 13.33
C GLY A 242 -0.93 -11.92 13.14
N ILE A 243 -0.03 -12.91 13.27
CA ILE A 243 -0.35 -14.32 13.05
C ILE A 243 -1.46 -14.86 13.97
N GLY A 244 -1.69 -14.21 15.12
CA GLY A 244 -2.75 -14.55 16.06
C GLY A 244 -4.15 -14.07 15.64
N LEU A 245 -4.24 -13.11 14.70
CA LEU A 245 -5.49 -12.56 14.22
C LEU A 245 -5.78 -13.03 12.80
N LYS A 246 -6.73 -13.96 12.64
CA LYS A 246 -7.14 -14.49 11.34
C LYS A 246 -8.26 -13.66 10.73
N ASP A 247 -8.22 -13.50 9.41
CA ASP A 247 -9.33 -12.95 8.65
C ASP A 247 -10.45 -14.00 8.54
N ASN A 248 -11.47 -13.84 9.38
CA ASN A 248 -12.68 -14.66 9.35
C ASN A 248 -13.87 -13.92 8.73
N GLN A 249 -13.63 -12.79 8.05
CA GLN A 249 -14.69 -12.02 7.41
C GLN A 249 -15.40 -12.89 6.36
N GLY A 250 -16.72 -13.05 6.50
CA GLY A 250 -17.52 -13.90 5.61
C GLY A 250 -17.52 -15.41 5.93
N LEU A 251 -16.80 -15.86 6.97
CA LEU A 251 -16.88 -17.24 7.47
C LEU A 251 -17.97 -17.42 8.56
N ILE A 252 -18.50 -16.32 9.09
CA ILE A 252 -19.60 -16.34 10.06
C ILE A 252 -20.85 -15.82 9.34
N GLY A 253 -21.64 -16.75 8.81
CA GLY A 253 -23.04 -16.50 8.50
C GLY A 253 -23.84 -16.48 9.80
N HIS A 254 -24.42 -15.33 10.12
CA HIS A 254 -25.62 -15.23 10.94
C HIS A 254 -26.70 -14.60 10.06
#